data_AF-A0A523RVF3-F1
#
_entry.id   AF-A0A523RVF3-F1
#
_cell.length_a   1.000
_cell.length_b   1.000
_cell.length_c   1.000
_cell.angle_alpha   90.00
_cell.angle_beta   90.00
_cell.angle_gamma   90.00
#
_symmetry.space_group_name_H-M   'P 1'
#
loop_
_entity.id
_entity.type
_entity.pdbx_description
1 polymer ?
#
loop_
_entity_poly.entity_id
_entity_poly.type
_entity_poly.pdbx_seq_one_letter_code
_entity_poly.pdbx_strand_id
1 'polypeptide(L)'
;MMKSPRAVIRRPGQKMAIAKRTGLVSLLEMIKRGENQFPGIYKRSLKIWREVWAESQRRKKQGDPDYFIPICRVEKYLRKNHHKMIFNTTALLGNTETKRVYSWDEGPIGPMNALLNLAGARLRFLGMSRYPFPTPTKMNYEYTKKNGSTKRSTGYGYPDSSRGTKVILAHPTLQPLDFVDMIRAIVNELCRQCFINSVPNRAASTYIDLLIFRLRSFLDHIYTGERTGRGTKIGTGDFIRKSAKILNRILQYIQVEYGNRNGRPQRLTQRVSREEIHAKTILTLDDVKPLNGAHIAYNELKSKYREYIDQRDLKKLAEDVLRDASAGGTRMHKRISWGLTHPTTERTIVLGGDYYADDKRGYLLAADVPVLSGYGRADLVLYLRQNIIGPTDDGHSIGIWRPVMVLDTKTKKAFECGFVGRLVKGTNKIVADTSSRRRVMSDKEWQLVIDNTPSRSEKRQVELYSRGLIADYQRLTNDESTASSIIVSGILLVDEAIFPLIIRKHLVDFAISSYERIRDDLVTNSRRHHPKSVIQIDTDDRKLQHIAIVIFPFEIPPEAQVTEALPYPSIVDDFHKSNPFMNRIKDRRTFILYTSGGGHGAGEIASWIARYWHGID
;
A
#
# COMPACT_ATOMS: atom_id res chain seq x y z
N MET A 1 -31.28 18.20 -28.72
CA MET A 1 -30.55 17.18 -29.52
C MET A 1 -29.82 17.87 -30.67
N MET A 2 -28.52 18.17 -30.52
CA MET A 2 -27.70 18.67 -31.64
C MET A 2 -27.16 17.47 -32.43
N LYS A 3 -27.52 17.35 -33.71
CA LYS A 3 -26.93 16.40 -34.65
C LYS A 3 -25.42 16.66 -34.72
N SER A 4 -24.61 15.78 -34.12
CA SER A 4 -23.15 15.83 -34.27
C SER A 4 -22.81 15.42 -35.70
N PRO A 5 -22.24 16.31 -36.55
CA PRO A 5 -21.68 15.87 -37.80
C PRO A 5 -20.49 14.97 -37.44
N ARG A 6 -20.59 13.66 -37.72
CA ARG A 6 -19.49 12.71 -37.56
C ARG A 6 -18.41 13.06 -38.58
N ALA A 7 -17.58 14.04 -38.25
CA ALA A 7 -16.43 14.41 -39.07
C ALA A 7 -15.52 13.19 -39.21
N VAL A 8 -15.41 12.65 -40.42
CA VAL A 8 -14.46 11.60 -40.74
C VAL A 8 -13.06 12.13 -40.46
N ILE A 9 -12.33 11.48 -39.56
CA ILE A 9 -10.97 11.87 -39.18
C ILE A 9 -10.06 11.88 -40.42
N ARG A 10 -9.41 13.02 -40.67
CA ARG A 10 -8.41 13.14 -41.74
C ARG A 10 -7.04 12.70 -41.22
N ARG A 11 -6.30 11.93 -42.02
CA ARG A 11 -4.95 11.42 -41.72
C ARG A 11 -4.88 10.66 -40.37
N PRO A 12 -5.63 9.55 -40.22
CA PRO A 12 -5.71 8.81 -38.96
C PRO A 12 -4.34 8.35 -38.44
N GLY A 13 -3.42 7.96 -39.32
CA GLY A 13 -2.04 7.58 -38.97
C GLY A 13 -1.29 8.72 -38.28
N GLN A 14 -1.29 9.92 -38.86
CA GLN A 14 -0.65 11.09 -38.25
C GLN A 14 -1.24 11.42 -36.86
N LYS A 15 -2.57 11.38 -36.71
CA LYS A 15 -3.23 11.66 -35.43
C LYS A 15 -2.89 10.64 -34.36
N MET A 16 -2.89 9.36 -34.74
CA MET A 16 -2.51 8.26 -33.86
C MET A 16 -1.03 8.34 -33.45
N ALA A 17 -0.13 8.70 -34.38
CA ALA A 17 1.30 8.87 -34.08
C ALA A 17 1.53 9.97 -33.03
N ILE A 18 0.88 11.12 -33.20
CA ILE A 18 0.97 12.25 -32.26
C ILE A 18 0.45 11.82 -30.88
N ALA A 19 -0.72 11.16 -30.82
CA ALA A 19 -1.32 10.69 -29.57
C ALA A 19 -0.43 9.67 -28.86
N LYS A 20 0.06 8.64 -29.56
CA LYS A 20 0.96 7.62 -28.99
C LYS A 20 2.25 8.23 -28.47
N ARG A 21 2.92 9.09 -29.25
CA ARG A 21 4.16 9.77 -28.81
C ARG A 21 3.90 10.60 -27.55
N THR A 22 2.82 11.38 -27.55
CA THR A 22 2.47 12.24 -26.41
C THR A 22 2.14 11.41 -25.17
N GLY A 23 1.39 10.32 -25.33
CA GLY A 23 1.08 9.38 -24.26
C GLY A 23 2.32 8.75 -23.63
N LEU A 24 3.30 8.34 -24.44
CA LEU A 24 4.55 7.75 -23.93
C LEU A 24 5.42 8.75 -23.19
N VAL A 25 5.52 9.99 -23.68
CA VAL A 25 6.23 11.06 -22.96
C VAL A 25 5.53 11.36 -21.62
N SER A 26 4.20 11.38 -21.61
CA SER A 26 3.40 11.59 -20.40
C SER A 26 3.59 10.47 -19.39
N LEU A 27 3.64 9.24 -19.88
CA LEU A 27 3.91 8.06 -19.08
C LEU A 27 5.30 8.15 -18.43
N LEU A 28 6.34 8.57 -19.17
CA LEU A 28 7.68 8.77 -18.59
C LEU A 28 7.69 9.85 -17.51
N GLU A 29 6.95 10.95 -17.71
CA GLU A 29 6.82 11.99 -16.70
C GLU A 29 6.09 11.48 -15.45
N MET A 30 5.06 10.65 -15.59
CA MET A 30 4.39 10.03 -14.45
C MET A 30 5.32 9.04 -13.72
N ILE A 31 6.14 8.27 -14.44
CA ILE A 31 7.18 7.43 -13.81
C ILE A 31 8.19 8.29 -13.05
N LYS A 32 8.60 9.44 -13.61
CA LYS A 32 9.55 10.37 -12.98
C LYS A 32 9.05 10.87 -11.62
N ARG A 33 7.74 11.09 -11.46
CA ARG A 33 7.15 11.47 -10.16
C ARG A 33 7.41 10.44 -9.05
N GLY A 34 7.63 9.17 -9.40
CA GLY A 34 8.00 8.09 -8.47
C GLY A 34 9.52 7.86 -8.32
N GLU A 35 10.36 8.69 -8.96
CA GLU A 35 11.82 8.52 -8.98
C GLU A 35 12.43 8.51 -7.58
N ASN A 36 11.94 9.37 -6.68
CA ASN A 36 12.41 9.45 -5.31
C ASN A 36 12.20 8.14 -4.53
N GLN A 37 11.19 7.33 -4.88
CA GLN A 37 10.94 6.05 -4.23
C GLN A 37 11.60 4.87 -4.98
N PHE A 38 11.62 4.90 -6.32
CA PHE A 38 12.10 3.79 -7.14
C PHE A 38 12.96 4.27 -8.34
N PRO A 39 14.18 4.76 -8.11
CA PRO A 39 15.01 5.38 -9.15
C PRO A 39 15.37 4.41 -10.28
N GLY A 40 15.51 3.11 -9.98
CA GLY A 40 15.81 2.08 -10.97
C GLY A 40 14.73 1.89 -12.05
N ILE A 41 13.45 2.12 -11.73
CA ILE A 41 12.34 2.01 -12.70
C ILE A 41 12.38 3.18 -13.68
N TYR A 42 12.62 4.39 -13.17
CA TYR A 42 12.72 5.59 -14.02
C TYR A 42 13.95 5.52 -14.93
N LYS A 43 15.15 5.25 -14.38
CA LYS A 43 16.39 5.13 -15.18
C LYS A 43 16.26 4.11 -16.31
N ARG A 44 15.66 2.95 -16.03
CA ARG A 44 15.40 1.90 -17.04
C ARG A 44 14.43 2.36 -18.12
N SER A 45 13.33 3.01 -17.74
CA SER A 45 12.34 3.54 -18.68
C SER A 45 12.91 4.64 -19.56
N LEU A 46 13.72 5.53 -18.98
CA LEU A 46 14.39 6.62 -19.69
C LEU A 46 15.41 6.08 -20.70
N LYS A 47 16.21 5.07 -20.32
CA LYS A 47 17.15 4.38 -21.21
C LYS A 47 16.42 3.79 -22.43
N ILE A 48 15.39 2.99 -22.18
CA ILE A 48 14.55 2.36 -23.21
C ILE A 48 13.97 3.42 -24.17
N TRP A 49 13.46 4.53 -23.63
CA TRP A 49 12.91 5.60 -24.46
C TRP A 49 13.96 6.30 -25.32
N ARG A 50 15.13 6.62 -24.77
CA ARG A 50 16.22 7.26 -25.50
C ARG A 50 16.72 6.41 -26.66
N GLU A 51 16.89 5.11 -26.44
CA GLU A 51 17.30 4.15 -27.48
C GLU A 51 16.28 4.11 -28.63
N VAL A 52 15.00 3.95 -28.30
CA VAL A 52 13.92 3.88 -29.29
C VAL A 52 13.72 5.21 -30.02
N TRP A 53 13.88 6.34 -29.34
CA TRP A 53 13.80 7.65 -29.94
C TRP A 53 14.95 7.90 -30.92
N ALA A 54 16.18 7.56 -30.54
CA ALA A 54 17.35 7.66 -31.41
C ALA A 54 17.18 6.80 -32.67
N GLU A 55 16.73 5.56 -32.52
CA GLU A 55 16.46 4.66 -33.64
C GLU A 55 15.37 5.21 -34.57
N SER A 56 14.28 5.73 -34.01
CA SER A 56 13.21 6.36 -34.78
C SER A 56 13.71 7.58 -35.58
N GLN A 57 14.56 8.42 -34.99
CA GLN A 57 15.14 9.56 -35.70
C GLN A 57 16.13 9.13 -36.79
N ARG A 58 16.93 8.09 -36.55
CA ARG A 58 17.85 7.52 -37.55
C ARG A 58 17.10 7.03 -38.78
N ARG A 59 16.07 6.20 -38.58
CA ARG A 59 15.18 5.71 -39.65
C ARG A 59 14.50 6.84 -40.41
N LYS A 60 14.02 7.86 -39.69
CA LYS A 60 13.39 9.03 -40.30
C LYS A 60 14.36 9.79 -41.22
N LYS A 61 15.62 9.97 -40.81
CA LYS A 61 16.66 10.60 -41.63
C LYS A 61 16.98 9.77 -42.89
N GLN A 62 16.86 8.46 -42.81
CA GLN A 62 17.06 7.53 -43.94
C GLN A 62 15.84 7.43 -44.87
N GLY A 63 14.74 8.13 -44.58
CA GLY A 63 13.50 8.02 -45.35
C GLY A 63 12.76 6.69 -45.17
N ASP A 64 13.07 5.91 -44.13
CA ASP A 64 12.39 4.65 -43.83
C ASP A 64 10.91 4.93 -43.44
N PRO A 65 9.91 4.41 -44.18
CA PRO A 65 8.50 4.60 -43.86
C PRO A 65 8.10 3.96 -42.52
N ASP A 66 8.90 3.02 -42.00
CA ASP A 66 8.69 2.32 -40.72
C ASP A 66 9.34 3.03 -39.53
N TYR A 67 9.80 4.29 -39.68
CA TYR A 67 10.52 5.02 -38.63
C TYR A 67 9.77 5.14 -37.29
N PHE A 68 8.45 5.04 -37.27
CA PHE A 68 7.62 5.14 -36.06
C PHE A 68 7.32 3.78 -35.39
N ILE A 69 7.60 2.66 -36.08
CA ILE A 69 7.39 1.31 -35.55
C ILE A 69 8.14 1.05 -34.23
N PRO A 70 9.40 1.49 -34.04
CA PRO A 70 10.08 1.37 -32.75
C PRO A 70 9.28 1.96 -31.59
N ILE A 71 8.65 3.12 -31.80
CA ILE A 71 7.84 3.82 -30.80
C ILE A 71 6.56 3.04 -30.49
N CYS A 72 5.88 2.47 -31.48
CA CYS A 72 4.71 1.63 -31.22
C CYS A 72 5.04 0.39 -30.39
N ARG A 73 6.20 -0.23 -30.61
CA ARG A 73 6.60 -1.47 -29.94
C ARG A 73 7.09 -1.27 -28.51
N VAL A 74 7.64 -0.10 -28.19
CA VAL A 74 8.19 0.19 -26.86
C VAL A 74 7.10 0.38 -25.80
N GLU A 75 5.90 0.74 -26.25
CA GLU A 75 4.73 1.05 -25.43
C GLU A 75 4.52 0.03 -24.30
N LYS A 76 4.45 -1.26 -24.64
CA LYS A 76 4.18 -2.33 -23.66
C LYS A 76 5.21 -2.40 -22.53
N TYR A 77 6.47 -2.09 -22.82
CA TYR A 77 7.56 -2.12 -21.83
C TYR A 77 7.48 -0.92 -20.90
N LEU A 78 7.20 0.26 -21.46
CA LEU A 78 7.00 1.47 -20.68
C LEU A 78 5.74 1.36 -19.81
N ARG A 79 4.63 0.83 -20.36
CA ARG A 79 3.40 0.53 -19.60
C ARG A 79 3.65 -0.44 -18.45
N LYS A 80 4.41 -1.51 -18.69
CA LYS A 80 4.81 -2.46 -17.63
C LYS A 80 5.59 -1.77 -16.52
N ASN A 81 6.56 -0.91 -16.85
CA ASN A 81 7.33 -0.17 -15.86
C ASN A 81 6.47 0.85 -15.10
N HIS A 82 5.53 1.51 -15.77
CA HIS A 82 4.60 2.45 -15.16
C HIS A 82 3.68 1.74 -14.15
N HIS A 83 3.11 0.60 -14.52
CA HIS A 83 2.34 -0.22 -13.59
C HIS A 83 3.20 -0.70 -12.42
N LYS A 84 4.44 -1.13 -12.66
CA LYS A 84 5.37 -1.51 -11.57
C LYS A 84 5.62 -0.35 -10.61
N MET A 85 5.78 0.89 -11.10
CA MET A 85 5.88 2.07 -10.25
C MET A 85 4.60 2.28 -9.42
N ILE A 86 3.42 2.18 -10.04
CA ILE A 86 2.14 2.30 -9.34
C ILE A 86 2.03 1.26 -8.23
N PHE A 87 2.14 -0.03 -8.57
CA PHE A 87 1.98 -1.11 -7.59
C PHE A 87 3.04 -1.05 -6.49
N ASN A 88 4.30 -0.75 -6.82
CA ASN A 88 5.34 -0.62 -5.81
C ASN A 88 5.10 0.57 -4.87
N THR A 89 4.60 1.71 -5.38
CA THR A 89 4.34 2.89 -4.54
C THR A 89 3.07 2.75 -3.72
N THR A 90 2.04 2.05 -4.21
CA THR A 90 0.82 1.76 -3.44
C THR A 90 1.00 0.62 -2.47
N ALA A 91 1.93 -0.31 -2.73
CA ALA A 91 2.23 -1.40 -1.81
C ALA A 91 2.75 -0.88 -0.46
N LEU A 92 3.50 0.23 -0.46
CA LEU A 92 3.90 0.96 0.76
C LEU A 92 2.72 1.48 1.61
N LEU A 93 1.49 1.39 1.10
CA LEU A 93 0.27 1.91 1.71
C LEU A 93 -0.81 0.83 1.85
N GLY A 94 -0.42 -0.45 1.84
CA GLY A 94 -1.32 -1.58 2.10
C GLY A 94 -1.91 -2.23 0.84
N ASN A 95 -1.45 -1.86 -0.36
CA ASN A 95 -1.85 -2.59 -1.55
C ASN A 95 -1.16 -3.96 -1.61
N THR A 96 -1.94 -5.05 -1.59
CA THR A 96 -1.44 -6.43 -1.71
C THR A 96 -1.25 -6.86 -3.18
N GLU A 97 -1.78 -6.07 -4.13
CA GLU A 97 -1.75 -6.41 -5.55
C GLU A 97 -0.37 -6.12 -6.16
N THR A 98 0.23 -7.12 -6.82
CA THR A 98 1.57 -7.04 -7.43
C THR A 98 1.56 -6.76 -8.93
N LYS A 99 0.41 -6.96 -9.59
CA LYS A 99 0.24 -6.80 -11.04
C LYS A 99 -1.15 -6.27 -11.40
N ARG A 100 -1.29 -5.86 -12.66
CA ARG A 100 -2.57 -5.47 -13.26
C ARG A 100 -3.43 -6.72 -13.47
N VAL A 101 -4.69 -6.66 -13.03
CA VAL A 101 -5.72 -7.71 -13.19
C VAL A 101 -6.98 -7.07 -13.81
N TYR A 102 -7.38 -7.53 -14.99
CA TYR A 102 -8.44 -6.90 -15.79
C TYR A 102 -9.83 -7.49 -15.56
N SER A 103 -9.92 -8.78 -15.25
CA SER A 103 -11.18 -9.49 -14.93
C SER A 103 -10.98 -10.43 -13.75
N TRP A 104 -12.10 -10.89 -13.17
CA TRP A 104 -12.08 -11.89 -12.10
C TRP A 104 -11.50 -13.23 -12.57
N ASP A 105 -11.54 -13.52 -13.88
CA ASP A 105 -10.92 -14.71 -14.49
C ASP A 105 -9.39 -14.69 -14.40
N GLU A 106 -8.78 -13.49 -14.36
CA GLU A 106 -7.32 -13.32 -14.23
C GLU A 106 -6.85 -13.36 -12.75
N GLY A 107 -7.78 -13.33 -11.79
CA GLY A 107 -7.54 -13.34 -10.35
C GLY A 107 -8.41 -12.34 -9.57
N PRO A 108 -8.28 -12.31 -8.24
CA PRO A 108 -9.04 -11.39 -7.40
C PRO A 108 -8.70 -9.92 -7.71
N ILE A 109 -9.74 -9.10 -7.89
CA ILE A 109 -9.59 -7.67 -8.16
C ILE A 109 -9.54 -6.93 -6.82
N GLY A 110 -8.35 -6.51 -6.43
CA GLY A 110 -8.17 -5.66 -5.26
C GLY A 110 -8.49 -4.18 -5.54
N PRO A 111 -8.39 -3.34 -4.50
CA PRO A 111 -8.84 -1.94 -4.54
C PRO A 111 -8.09 -1.07 -5.57
N MET A 112 -6.80 -1.31 -5.81
CA MET A 112 -6.05 -0.54 -6.81
C MET A 112 -6.45 -0.97 -8.22
N ASN A 113 -6.57 -2.27 -8.50
CA ASN A 113 -7.06 -2.73 -9.80
C ASN A 113 -8.51 -2.30 -10.05
N ALA A 114 -9.37 -2.24 -9.04
CA ALA A 114 -10.73 -1.72 -9.16
C ALA A 114 -10.75 -0.27 -9.67
N LEU A 115 -9.91 0.61 -9.10
CA LEU A 115 -9.77 1.99 -9.56
C LEU A 115 -9.23 2.08 -10.99
N LEU A 116 -8.23 1.25 -11.33
CA LEU A 116 -7.67 1.21 -12.69
C LEU A 116 -8.65 0.63 -13.72
N ASN A 117 -9.49 -0.33 -13.33
CA ASN A 117 -10.57 -0.88 -14.15
C ASN A 117 -11.65 0.17 -14.42
N LEU A 118 -12.08 0.89 -13.38
CA LEU A 118 -13.03 2.01 -13.48
C LEU A 118 -12.51 3.09 -14.45
N ALA A 119 -11.27 3.56 -14.26
CA ALA A 119 -10.65 4.52 -15.16
C ALA A 119 -10.52 3.99 -16.60
N GLY A 120 -10.14 2.73 -16.76
CA GLY A 120 -10.05 2.06 -18.06
C GLY A 120 -11.39 2.04 -18.80
N ALA A 121 -12.48 1.74 -18.09
CA ALA A 121 -13.83 1.74 -18.64
C ALA A 121 -14.27 3.15 -19.09
N ARG A 122 -13.99 4.19 -18.29
CA ARG A 122 -14.29 5.59 -18.65
C ARG A 122 -13.54 6.05 -19.89
N LEU A 123 -12.25 5.70 -20.00
CA LEU A 123 -11.45 6.01 -21.19
C LEU A 123 -11.98 5.29 -22.43
N ARG A 124 -12.36 4.01 -22.31
CA ARG A 124 -12.96 3.25 -23.40
C ARG A 124 -14.26 3.90 -23.88
N PHE A 125 -15.14 4.27 -22.96
CA PHE A 125 -16.40 4.94 -23.28
C PHE A 125 -16.16 6.28 -24.00
N LEU A 126 -15.23 7.10 -23.52
CA LEU A 126 -14.84 8.34 -24.20
C LEU A 126 -14.34 8.09 -25.62
N GLY A 127 -13.44 7.11 -25.79
CA GLY A 127 -12.88 6.72 -27.08
C GLY A 127 -13.97 6.36 -28.09
N MET A 128 -14.82 5.41 -27.71
CA MET A 128 -15.88 4.89 -28.59
C MET A 128 -16.95 5.92 -28.93
N SER A 129 -17.33 6.77 -27.96
CA SER A 129 -18.42 7.74 -28.16
C SER A 129 -18.01 8.98 -28.97
N ARG A 130 -16.74 9.40 -28.90
CA ARG A 130 -16.31 10.70 -29.43
C ARG A 130 -15.23 10.64 -30.51
N TYR A 131 -14.39 9.62 -30.52
CA TYR A 131 -13.23 9.56 -31.42
C TYR A 131 -13.31 8.32 -32.32
N PRO A 132 -14.33 8.20 -33.20
CA PRO A 132 -14.39 7.09 -34.13
C PRO A 132 -13.19 7.14 -35.09
N PHE A 133 -12.53 6.00 -35.31
CA PHE A 133 -11.47 5.86 -36.30
C PHE A 133 -11.93 4.94 -37.43
N PRO A 134 -11.43 5.10 -38.66
CA PRO A 134 -11.74 4.19 -39.75
C PRO A 134 -11.14 2.80 -39.48
N THR A 135 -11.68 1.77 -40.14
CA THR A 135 -11.15 0.41 -40.06
C THR A 135 -9.68 0.39 -40.48
N PRO A 136 -8.78 -0.16 -39.65
CA PRO A 136 -7.35 -0.23 -39.98
C PRO A 136 -7.10 -1.27 -41.07
N THR A 137 -6.03 -1.06 -41.85
CA THR A 137 -5.62 -1.97 -42.92
C THR A 137 -4.47 -2.84 -42.45
N LYS A 138 -4.40 -4.07 -42.98
CA LYS A 138 -3.25 -4.97 -42.78
C LYS A 138 -2.02 -4.39 -43.49
N MET A 139 -0.89 -4.34 -42.80
CA MET A 139 0.37 -3.76 -43.29
C MET A 139 1.57 -4.61 -42.88
N ASN A 140 2.58 -4.64 -43.75
CA ASN A 140 3.88 -5.23 -43.48
C ASN A 140 4.82 -4.16 -42.93
N TYR A 141 5.65 -4.52 -41.96
CA TYR A 141 6.62 -3.61 -41.35
C TYR A 141 7.87 -4.34 -40.87
N GLU A 142 8.97 -3.60 -40.79
CA GLU A 142 10.28 -4.08 -40.34
C GLU A 142 10.67 -3.48 -39.00
N TYR A 143 11.22 -4.32 -38.11
CA TYR A 143 11.70 -3.87 -36.80
C TYR A 143 13.02 -4.53 -36.42
N THR A 144 13.84 -3.79 -35.66
CA THR A 144 15.12 -4.27 -35.14
C THR A 144 14.91 -5.05 -33.84
N LYS A 145 15.45 -6.27 -33.77
CA LYS A 145 15.49 -7.10 -32.56
C LYS A 145 16.60 -6.61 -31.61
N LYS A 146 16.61 -7.14 -30.37
CA LYS A 146 17.64 -6.82 -29.37
C LYS A 146 19.06 -7.17 -29.81
N ASN A 147 19.22 -8.19 -30.65
CA ASN A 147 20.51 -8.61 -31.21
C ASN A 147 20.91 -7.81 -32.47
N GLY A 148 20.23 -6.70 -32.77
CA GLY A 148 20.52 -5.85 -33.92
C GLY A 148 19.92 -6.34 -35.25
N SER A 149 19.38 -7.56 -35.35
CA SER A 149 18.84 -8.07 -36.61
C SER A 149 17.46 -7.53 -36.96
N THR A 150 17.20 -7.28 -38.24
CA THR A 150 15.90 -6.82 -38.74
C THR A 150 14.96 -8.01 -38.97
N LYS A 151 13.69 -7.88 -38.55
CA LYS A 151 12.63 -8.87 -38.80
C LYS A 151 11.42 -8.21 -39.46
N ARG A 152 10.91 -8.84 -40.51
CA ARG A 152 9.61 -8.54 -41.12
C ARG A 152 8.46 -9.10 -40.28
N SER A 153 7.40 -8.32 -40.14
CA SER A 153 6.18 -8.71 -39.41
C SER A 153 4.96 -8.08 -40.06
N THR A 154 3.78 -8.57 -39.69
CA THR A 154 2.50 -8.09 -40.17
C THR A 154 1.68 -7.56 -39.00
N GLY A 155 0.83 -6.57 -39.26
CA GLY A 155 -0.04 -5.97 -38.24
C GLY A 155 -1.11 -5.11 -38.88
N TYR A 156 -2.02 -4.59 -38.05
CA TYR A 156 -3.08 -3.68 -38.50
C TYR A 156 -2.73 -2.25 -38.08
N GLY A 157 -2.96 -1.31 -38.98
CA GLY A 157 -2.57 0.07 -38.77
C GLY A 157 -3.16 1.03 -39.77
N TYR A 158 -2.64 2.25 -39.73
CA TYR A 158 -2.94 3.27 -40.73
C TYR A 158 -1.70 3.51 -41.57
N PRO A 159 -1.69 3.08 -42.84
CA PRO A 159 -0.73 3.53 -43.82
C PRO A 159 -1.09 4.99 -44.12
N ASP A 160 -0.23 5.90 -43.73
CA ASP A 160 -0.26 7.23 -44.34
C ASP A 160 0.48 7.11 -45.70
N SER A 161 0.46 8.15 -46.54
CA SER A 161 0.97 8.10 -47.94
C SER A 161 2.42 7.56 -48.07
N SER A 162 2.96 7.42 -49.29
CA SER A 162 4.36 6.97 -49.51
C SER A 162 5.43 7.80 -48.77
N ARG A 163 5.08 8.99 -48.24
CA ARG A 163 5.90 9.85 -47.36
C ARG A 163 5.36 9.99 -45.93
N GLY A 164 4.27 9.30 -45.60
CA GLY A 164 3.52 9.40 -44.36
C GLY A 164 3.97 8.41 -43.28
N THR A 165 3.52 8.63 -42.06
CA THR A 165 3.89 7.80 -40.90
C THR A 165 3.06 6.54 -40.84
N LYS A 166 3.68 5.36 -41.00
CA LYS A 166 3.02 4.09 -40.70
C LYS A 166 2.87 3.91 -39.19
N VAL A 167 1.64 3.66 -38.74
CA VAL A 167 1.35 3.42 -37.32
C VAL A 167 0.63 2.09 -37.15
N ILE A 168 1.24 1.18 -36.39
CA ILE A 168 0.61 -0.06 -35.95
C ILE A 168 -0.22 0.17 -34.68
N LEU A 169 -1.35 -0.53 -34.60
CA LEU A 169 -2.27 -0.48 -33.46
C LEU A 169 -2.05 -1.65 -32.51
N ALA A 170 -2.18 -1.39 -31.21
CA ALA A 170 -2.21 -2.42 -30.17
C ALA A 170 -3.58 -3.06 -30.07
N HIS A 171 -4.66 -2.29 -30.31
CA HIS A 171 -6.04 -2.78 -30.33
C HIS A 171 -6.68 -2.56 -31.71
N PRO A 172 -6.41 -3.42 -32.71
CA PRO A 172 -6.95 -3.28 -34.06
C PRO A 172 -8.47 -3.24 -34.16
N THR A 173 -9.18 -3.89 -33.24
CA THR A 173 -10.65 -3.92 -33.16
C THR A 173 -11.23 -2.80 -32.30
N LEU A 174 -10.38 -2.03 -31.62
CA LEU A 174 -10.78 -0.94 -30.72
C LEU A 174 -9.78 0.22 -30.79
N GLN A 175 -9.62 0.76 -32.00
CA GLN A 175 -8.63 1.77 -32.33
C GLN A 175 -8.77 3.07 -31.50
N PRO A 176 -9.99 3.53 -31.12
CA PRO A 176 -10.13 4.68 -30.24
C PRO A 176 -9.45 4.50 -28.87
N LEU A 177 -9.26 3.26 -28.41
CA LEU A 177 -8.56 2.99 -27.14
C LEU A 177 -7.08 3.39 -27.22
N ASP A 178 -6.43 3.09 -28.35
CA ASP A 178 -5.04 3.49 -28.62
C ASP A 178 -4.87 5.01 -28.70
N PHE A 179 -5.93 5.74 -29.09
CA PHE A 179 -5.91 7.19 -29.17
C PHE A 179 -6.03 7.84 -27.79
N VAL A 180 -7.00 7.40 -26.97
CA VAL A 180 -7.21 7.93 -25.61
C VAL A 180 -6.10 7.53 -24.63
N ASP A 181 -5.27 6.55 -24.98
CA ASP A 181 -4.05 6.21 -24.22
C ASP A 181 -3.11 7.40 -24.01
N MET A 182 -3.21 8.45 -24.84
CA MET A 182 -2.52 9.71 -24.63
C MET A 182 -2.70 10.30 -23.23
N ILE A 183 -3.91 10.18 -22.64
CA ILE A 183 -4.22 10.75 -21.31
C ILE A 183 -4.18 9.69 -20.20
N ARG A 184 -4.07 8.39 -20.53
CA ARG A 184 -4.22 7.28 -19.58
C ARG A 184 -3.23 7.35 -18.42
N ALA A 185 -1.96 7.66 -18.68
CA ALA A 185 -0.95 7.68 -17.62
C ALA A 185 -1.30 8.69 -16.51
N ILE A 186 -1.83 9.86 -16.89
CA ILE A 186 -2.25 10.92 -15.96
C ILE A 186 -3.48 10.48 -15.16
N VAL A 187 -4.42 9.78 -15.80
CA VAL A 187 -5.59 9.21 -15.11
C VAL A 187 -5.18 8.09 -14.14
N ASN A 188 -4.25 7.22 -14.52
CA ASN A 188 -3.72 6.19 -13.63
C ASN A 188 -2.98 6.79 -12.42
N GLU A 189 -2.27 7.91 -12.60
CA GLU A 189 -1.67 8.65 -11.49
C GLU A 189 -2.74 9.21 -10.54
N LEU A 190 -3.88 9.69 -11.06
CA LEU A 190 -5.01 10.05 -10.21
C LEU A 190 -5.53 8.84 -9.43
N CYS A 191 -5.72 7.68 -10.06
CA CYS A 191 -6.13 6.45 -9.37
C CYS A 191 -5.17 6.09 -8.23
N ARG A 192 -3.86 6.20 -8.49
CA ARG A 192 -2.81 5.99 -7.48
C ARG A 192 -2.98 6.95 -6.29
N GLN A 193 -3.27 8.22 -6.56
CA GLN A 193 -3.50 9.23 -5.52
C GLN A 193 -4.81 9.02 -4.76
N CYS A 194 -5.88 8.61 -5.45
CA CYS A 194 -7.13 8.21 -4.80
C CYS A 194 -6.91 7.04 -3.84
N PHE A 195 -6.11 6.05 -4.24
CA PHE A 195 -5.69 4.95 -3.35
C PHE A 195 -4.90 5.47 -2.15
N ILE A 196 -3.87 6.30 -2.39
CA ILE A 196 -3.00 6.88 -1.35
C ILE A 196 -3.81 7.61 -0.28
N ASN A 197 -4.84 8.36 -0.68
CA ASN A 197 -5.66 9.17 0.23
C ASN A 197 -6.96 8.45 0.64
N SER A 198 -7.07 7.14 0.41
CA SER A 198 -8.24 6.32 0.78
C SER A 198 -9.58 6.90 0.31
N VAL A 199 -9.62 7.46 -0.90
CA VAL A 199 -10.81 8.08 -1.49
C VAL A 199 -11.84 6.98 -1.81
N PRO A 200 -13.09 7.08 -1.32
CA PRO A 200 -14.14 6.11 -1.65
C PRO A 200 -14.38 6.01 -3.17
N ASN A 201 -14.68 4.81 -3.67
CA ASN A 201 -14.85 4.55 -5.10
C ASN A 201 -15.85 5.49 -5.80
N ARG A 202 -16.93 5.87 -5.11
CA ARG A 202 -17.92 6.82 -5.64
C ARG A 202 -17.31 8.21 -5.89
N ALA A 203 -16.54 8.73 -4.93
CA ALA A 203 -15.85 10.02 -5.07
C ALA A 203 -14.70 9.92 -6.08
N ALA A 204 -13.95 8.82 -6.07
CA ALA A 204 -12.88 8.57 -7.04
C ALA A 204 -13.41 8.59 -8.49
N SER A 205 -14.60 8.01 -8.74
CA SER A 205 -15.28 8.07 -10.03
C SER A 205 -15.51 9.51 -10.50
N THR A 206 -16.02 10.38 -9.61
CA THR A 206 -16.25 11.80 -9.91
C THR A 206 -14.96 12.54 -10.27
N TYR A 207 -13.87 12.30 -9.53
CA TYR A 207 -12.58 12.92 -9.85
C TYR A 207 -11.97 12.41 -11.16
N ILE A 208 -12.13 11.12 -11.46
CA ILE A 208 -11.71 10.52 -12.74
C ILE A 208 -12.47 11.17 -13.88
N ASP A 209 -13.80 11.27 -13.79
CA ASP A 209 -14.65 11.89 -14.81
C ASP A 209 -14.31 13.38 -14.99
N LEU A 210 -14.05 14.12 -13.91
CA LEU A 210 -13.62 15.51 -13.95
C LEU A 210 -12.25 15.67 -14.64
N LEU A 211 -11.28 14.81 -14.33
CA LEU A 211 -9.96 14.83 -14.95
C LEU A 211 -10.07 14.54 -16.45
N ILE A 212 -10.80 13.49 -16.82
CA ILE A 212 -11.03 13.12 -18.22
C ILE A 212 -11.70 14.26 -18.97
N PHE A 213 -12.73 14.89 -18.39
CA PHE A 213 -13.41 16.05 -18.98
C PHE A 213 -12.44 17.20 -19.28
N ARG A 214 -11.54 17.52 -18.33
CA ARG A 214 -10.55 18.60 -18.52
C ARG A 214 -9.46 18.25 -19.53
N LEU A 215 -9.04 16.98 -19.60
CA LEU A 215 -8.03 16.51 -20.55
C LEU A 215 -8.58 16.28 -21.97
N ARG A 216 -9.91 16.18 -22.13
CA ARG A 216 -10.60 15.99 -23.41
C ARG A 216 -10.21 17.02 -24.46
N SER A 217 -10.02 18.28 -24.07
CA SER A 217 -9.67 19.38 -24.98
C SER A 217 -8.40 19.09 -25.80
N PHE A 218 -7.42 18.41 -25.23
CA PHE A 218 -6.19 18.02 -25.93
C PHE A 218 -6.43 16.91 -26.97
N LEU A 219 -7.31 15.97 -26.65
CA LEU A 219 -7.72 14.92 -27.57
C LEU A 219 -8.53 15.51 -28.74
N ASP A 220 -9.48 16.40 -28.45
CA ASP A 220 -10.27 17.13 -29.47
C ASP A 220 -9.34 17.92 -30.43
N HIS A 221 -8.33 18.61 -29.89
CA HIS A 221 -7.35 19.37 -30.66
C HIS A 221 -6.56 18.49 -31.64
N ILE A 222 -6.05 17.34 -31.19
CA ILE A 222 -5.32 16.41 -32.07
C ILE A 222 -6.27 15.79 -33.09
N TYR A 223 -7.41 15.26 -32.63
CA TYR A 223 -8.36 14.53 -33.45
C TYR A 223 -8.89 15.37 -34.62
N THR A 224 -9.24 16.63 -34.35
CA THR A 224 -9.79 17.53 -35.38
C THR A 224 -8.74 18.26 -36.21
N GLY A 225 -7.46 18.12 -35.87
CA GLY A 225 -6.39 18.89 -36.49
C GLY A 225 -6.54 20.38 -36.26
N GLU A 226 -6.65 20.74 -34.98
CA GLU A 226 -6.67 22.13 -34.50
C GLU A 226 -7.94 22.92 -34.85
N ARG A 227 -8.96 22.26 -35.42
CA ARG A 227 -10.24 22.89 -35.81
C ARG A 227 -11.22 23.08 -34.65
N THR A 228 -11.20 22.20 -33.64
CA THR A 228 -12.02 22.32 -32.43
C THR A 228 -11.17 22.15 -31.16
N GLY A 229 -11.72 22.63 -30.04
CA GLY A 229 -10.98 22.85 -28.78
C GLY A 229 -11.03 24.31 -28.30
N ARG A 230 -12.14 25.04 -28.56
CA ARG A 230 -12.32 26.47 -28.26
C ARG A 230 -11.83 26.82 -26.84
N GLY A 231 -10.87 27.74 -26.76
CA GLY A 231 -10.33 28.28 -25.51
C GLY A 231 -8.85 28.04 -25.27
N THR A 232 -8.18 27.22 -26.08
CA THR A 232 -6.80 26.84 -25.81
C THR A 232 -5.87 27.17 -26.97
N LYS A 233 -5.05 28.24 -26.85
CA LYS A 233 -3.78 28.45 -27.59
C LYS A 233 -2.76 27.35 -27.24
N ILE A 234 -3.18 26.09 -27.29
CA ILE A 234 -2.46 24.97 -26.70
C ILE A 234 -2.20 23.98 -27.83
N GLY A 235 -1.14 24.26 -28.59
CA GLY A 235 -0.46 23.20 -29.31
C GLY A 235 -0.02 22.10 -28.35
N THR A 236 0.24 20.92 -28.90
CA THR A 236 0.71 19.74 -28.15
C THR A 236 2.06 19.95 -27.45
N GLY A 237 2.81 20.99 -27.82
CA GLY A 237 4.13 21.33 -27.26
C GLY A 237 4.18 21.54 -25.74
N ASP A 238 3.03 21.82 -25.09
CA ASP A 238 2.96 22.04 -23.63
C ASP A 238 1.95 21.09 -22.94
N PHE A 239 1.59 19.97 -23.58
CA PHE A 239 0.62 19.00 -23.03
C PHE A 239 1.00 18.53 -21.63
N ILE A 240 2.26 18.13 -21.45
CA ILE A 240 2.77 17.57 -20.19
C ILE A 240 2.59 18.55 -19.03
N ARG A 241 3.06 19.79 -19.20
CA ARG A 241 2.98 20.81 -18.15
C ARG A 241 1.53 21.16 -17.80
N LYS A 242 0.68 21.31 -18.82
CA LYS A 242 -0.72 21.72 -18.64
C LYS A 242 -1.58 20.61 -18.05
N SER A 243 -1.42 19.37 -18.52
CA SER A 243 -2.09 18.21 -17.94
C SER A 243 -1.64 17.95 -16.51
N ALA A 244 -0.34 18.13 -16.20
CA ALA A 244 0.17 18.08 -14.83
C ALA A 244 -0.45 19.16 -13.94
N LYS A 245 -0.63 20.40 -14.44
CA LYS A 245 -1.31 21.48 -13.71
C LYS A 245 -2.78 21.14 -13.44
N ILE A 246 -3.49 20.55 -14.41
CA ILE A 246 -4.88 20.08 -14.25
C ILE A 246 -4.95 18.99 -13.19
N LEU A 247 -4.08 17.97 -13.28
CA LEU A 247 -3.99 16.89 -12.30
C LEU A 247 -3.71 17.44 -10.90
N ASN A 248 -2.67 18.27 -10.74
CA ASN A 248 -2.28 18.79 -9.43
C ASN A 248 -3.39 19.62 -8.77
N ARG A 249 -4.21 20.35 -9.54
CA ARG A 249 -5.40 21.03 -9.00
C ARG A 249 -6.43 20.06 -8.44
N ILE A 250 -6.68 18.94 -9.12
CA ILE A 250 -7.60 17.90 -8.62
C ILE A 250 -6.99 17.22 -7.37
N LEU A 251 -5.69 16.94 -7.39
CA LEU A 251 -4.99 16.36 -6.24
C LEU A 251 -5.04 17.25 -5.01
N GLN A 252 -4.96 18.57 -5.17
CA GLN A 252 -5.14 19.51 -4.06
C GLN A 252 -6.52 19.38 -3.40
N TYR A 253 -7.61 19.27 -4.19
CA TYR A 253 -8.94 19.03 -3.63
C TYR A 253 -9.02 17.70 -2.87
N ILE A 254 -8.47 16.62 -3.46
CA ILE A 254 -8.41 15.31 -2.80
C ILE A 254 -7.64 15.39 -1.48
N GLN A 255 -6.51 16.10 -1.45
CA GLN A 255 -5.69 16.24 -0.25
C GLN A 255 -6.39 17.07 0.83
N VAL A 256 -7.11 18.12 0.45
CA VAL A 256 -7.90 18.93 1.41
C VAL A 256 -9.05 18.12 2.00
N GLU A 257 -9.78 17.38 1.17
CA GLU A 257 -11.00 16.68 1.58
C GLU A 257 -10.73 15.31 2.24
N TYR A 258 -9.75 14.57 1.72
CA TYR A 258 -9.43 13.19 2.12
C TYR A 258 -8.03 13.02 2.69
N GLY A 259 -7.10 13.97 2.51
CA GLY A 259 -5.72 13.83 3.00
C GLY A 259 -5.62 13.73 4.53
N ASN A 260 -6.62 14.24 5.24
CA ASN A 260 -6.76 14.11 6.70
C ASN A 260 -7.54 12.85 7.13
N ARG A 261 -8.22 12.18 6.19
CA ARG A 261 -9.04 10.98 6.43
C ARG A 261 -8.27 9.70 6.12
N ASN A 262 -7.00 9.64 6.53
CA ASN A 262 -6.26 8.39 6.49
C ASN A 262 -6.85 7.44 7.54
N GLY A 263 -7.78 6.61 7.07
CA GLY A 263 -8.69 5.80 7.86
C GLY A 263 -7.99 4.87 8.85
N ARG A 264 -8.39 5.02 10.10
CA ARG A 264 -8.67 3.90 10.99
C ARG A 264 -10.18 3.89 11.25
N PRO A 265 -10.83 2.73 11.34
CA PRO A 265 -12.01 2.60 12.20
C PRO A 265 -11.66 3.12 13.60
N GLN A 266 -12.59 3.80 14.28
CA GLN A 266 -12.35 4.28 15.65
C GLN A 266 -11.82 3.15 16.52
N ARG A 267 -10.70 3.38 17.21
CA ARG A 267 -10.19 2.44 18.22
C ARG A 267 -11.23 2.33 19.35
N LEU A 268 -11.40 1.15 19.95
CA LEU A 268 -12.29 0.94 21.11
C LEU A 268 -12.02 1.95 22.26
N THR A 269 -10.76 2.38 22.41
CA THR A 269 -10.32 3.36 23.40
C THR A 269 -10.39 4.82 22.91
N GLN A 270 -10.81 5.10 21.69
CA GLN A 270 -10.94 6.48 21.18
C GLN A 270 -12.16 7.22 21.75
N ARG A 271 -12.93 6.57 22.63
CA ARG A 271 -13.85 7.27 23.56
C ARG A 271 -13.18 7.76 24.85
N VAL A 272 -11.94 7.38 25.14
CA VAL A 272 -11.24 7.83 26.35
C VAL A 272 -9.73 7.90 26.11
N SER A 273 -9.22 9.09 25.77
CA SER A 273 -8.14 9.66 26.58
C SER A 273 -8.27 11.18 26.57
N ARG A 274 -8.60 11.74 27.75
CA ARG A 274 -8.41 13.16 28.03
C ARG A 274 -6.92 13.54 27.97
N GLU A 275 -6.03 12.54 27.90
CA GLU A 275 -4.56 12.64 27.88
C GLU A 275 -3.99 13.12 26.53
N GLU A 276 -4.54 12.69 25.37
CA GLU A 276 -4.18 13.28 24.07
C GLU A 276 -4.65 14.73 23.93
N ILE A 277 -5.78 15.06 24.59
CA ILE A 277 -6.26 16.44 24.74
C ILE A 277 -5.36 17.22 25.71
N HIS A 278 -4.79 16.57 26.72
CA HIS A 278 -3.87 17.21 27.68
C HIS A 278 -2.48 17.47 27.10
N ALA A 279 -2.00 16.66 26.15
CA ALA A 279 -0.77 16.94 25.41
C ALA A 279 -0.81 18.27 24.62
N LYS A 280 -2.01 18.82 24.35
CA LYS A 280 -2.18 20.19 23.81
C LYS A 280 -1.77 21.31 24.79
N THR A 281 -1.36 20.98 26.02
CA THR A 281 -1.18 21.95 27.11
C THR A 281 0.22 21.96 27.74
N ILE A 282 1.20 21.20 27.23
CA ILE A 282 2.45 20.93 27.99
C ILE A 282 3.70 21.60 27.40
N LEU A 283 3.72 22.06 26.15
CA LEU A 283 4.91 22.76 25.64
C LEU A 283 5.00 24.18 26.21
N THR A 284 5.84 24.33 27.23
CA THR A 284 6.25 25.62 27.78
C THR A 284 7.54 26.10 27.11
N LEU A 285 7.84 27.39 27.20
CA LEU A 285 9.13 27.94 26.73
C LEU A 285 10.35 27.28 27.40
N ASP A 286 10.15 26.67 28.56
CA ASP A 286 11.18 26.00 29.34
C ASP A 286 11.52 24.60 28.80
N ASP A 287 10.66 24.01 27.98
CA ASP A 287 10.90 22.73 27.28
C ASP A 287 11.75 22.89 26.02
N VAL A 288 11.96 24.13 25.56
CA VAL A 288 12.80 24.46 24.39
C VAL A 288 14.25 24.62 24.84
N LYS A 289 15.03 23.54 24.76
CA LYS A 289 16.48 23.58 25.04
C LYS A 289 17.26 24.07 23.80
N PRO A 290 18.15 25.07 23.94
CA PRO A 290 19.02 25.49 22.85
C PRO A 290 20.03 24.40 22.51
N LEU A 291 20.22 24.14 21.22
CA LEU A 291 21.33 23.34 20.73
C LEU A 291 22.63 24.16 20.85
N ASN A 292 23.69 23.52 21.36
CA ASN A 292 25.08 24.01 21.46
C ASN A 292 25.32 25.21 22.41
N GLY A 293 25.63 24.93 23.69
CA GLY A 293 26.50 25.78 24.53
C GLY A 293 26.08 27.22 24.85
N ALA A 294 24.95 27.72 24.34
CA ALA A 294 24.59 29.13 24.41
C ALA A 294 23.61 29.43 25.56
N HIS A 295 23.95 29.05 26.80
CA HIS A 295 23.14 29.41 27.98
C HIS A 295 23.05 30.93 28.21
N ILE A 296 24.12 31.67 27.88
CA ILE A 296 24.17 33.13 28.00
C ILE A 296 23.26 33.79 26.95
N ALA A 297 23.26 33.28 25.70
CA ALA A 297 22.38 33.79 24.65
C ALA A 297 20.91 33.43 24.90
N TYR A 298 20.59 32.30 25.54
CA TYR A 298 19.21 31.88 25.80
C TYR A 298 18.45 32.84 26.72
N ASN A 299 19.09 33.35 27.77
CA ASN A 299 18.44 34.31 28.68
C ASN A 299 18.27 35.70 28.03
N GLU A 300 19.23 36.15 27.22
CA GLU A 300 19.08 37.34 26.38
C GLU A 300 17.99 37.16 25.31
N LEU A 301 17.94 36.01 24.63
CA LEU A 301 16.91 35.63 23.65
C LEU A 301 15.52 35.56 24.31
N LYS A 302 15.39 34.99 25.51
CA LYS A 302 14.11 34.89 26.24
C LYS A 302 13.55 36.26 26.62
N SER A 303 14.42 37.23 26.92
CA SER A 303 14.02 38.62 27.20
C SER A 303 13.66 39.40 25.93
N LYS A 304 14.41 39.20 24.83
CA LYS A 304 14.28 39.96 23.57
C LYS A 304 13.22 39.43 22.60
N TYR A 305 12.87 38.13 22.67
CA TYR A 305 11.94 37.48 21.74
C TYR A 305 10.56 37.16 22.35
N ARG A 306 10.33 37.45 23.64
CA ARG A 306 8.97 37.44 24.23
C ARG A 306 7.99 38.36 23.48
N GLU A 307 8.48 39.40 22.82
CA GLU A 307 7.67 40.28 21.96
C GLU A 307 7.30 39.65 20.60
N TYR A 308 8.01 38.61 20.15
CA TYR A 308 7.88 38.04 18.81
C TYR A 308 7.34 36.60 18.77
N ILE A 309 7.40 35.87 19.89
CA ILE A 309 6.92 34.49 20.03
C ILE A 309 5.98 34.45 21.23
N ASP A 310 4.70 34.23 20.99
CA ASP A 310 3.69 34.13 22.04
C ASP A 310 3.23 32.67 22.27
N GLN A 311 2.30 32.47 23.22
CA GLN A 311 1.74 31.15 23.50
C GLN A 311 1.01 30.53 22.30
N ARG A 312 0.48 31.35 21.37
CA ARG A 312 -0.20 30.87 20.16
C ARG A 312 0.83 30.27 19.18
N ASP A 313 2.02 30.86 19.08
CA ASP A 313 3.11 30.33 18.27
C ASP A 313 3.65 29.01 18.81
N LEU A 314 3.81 28.90 20.14
CA LEU A 314 4.19 27.64 20.81
C LEU A 314 3.14 26.55 20.60
N LYS A 315 1.86 26.90 20.75
CA LYS A 315 0.74 26.00 20.48
C LYS A 315 0.75 25.53 19.02
N LYS A 316 1.01 26.44 18.08
CA LYS A 316 1.12 26.11 16.65
C LYS A 316 2.30 25.15 16.40
N LEU A 317 3.46 25.37 17.02
CA LEU A 317 4.61 24.47 16.92
C LEU A 317 4.27 23.08 17.45
N ALA A 318 3.61 23.00 18.62
CA ALA A 318 3.13 21.75 19.19
C ALA A 318 2.16 21.03 18.25
N GLU A 319 1.19 21.75 17.70
CA GLU A 319 0.21 21.22 16.74
C GLU A 319 0.88 20.71 15.46
N ASP A 320 1.86 21.44 14.92
CA ASP A 320 2.61 21.03 13.74
C ASP A 320 3.42 19.76 14.01
N VAL A 321 4.14 19.69 15.14
CA VAL A 321 4.92 18.50 15.55
C VAL A 321 4.00 17.30 15.78
N LEU A 322 2.89 17.47 16.51
CA LEU A 322 1.92 16.40 16.77
C LEU A 322 1.26 15.90 15.48
N ARG A 323 0.91 16.81 14.56
CA ARG A 323 0.36 16.45 13.25
C ARG A 323 1.37 15.63 12.45
N ASP A 324 2.63 16.06 12.42
CA ASP A 324 3.70 15.33 11.74
C ASP A 324 3.99 13.97 12.39
N ALA A 325 3.91 13.92 13.72
CA ALA A 325 4.04 12.69 14.49
C ALA A 325 2.94 11.69 14.14
N SER A 326 1.68 12.11 14.25
CA SER A 326 0.51 11.28 13.91
C SER A 326 0.56 10.80 12.46
N ALA A 327 0.77 11.72 11.50
CA ALA A 327 0.74 11.40 10.07
C ALA A 327 1.83 10.40 9.65
N GLY A 328 3.01 10.47 10.26
CA GLY A 328 4.06 9.50 9.98
C GLY A 328 3.91 8.20 10.78
N GLY A 329 3.34 8.24 11.99
CA GLY A 329 3.00 7.03 12.74
C GLY A 329 2.03 6.15 11.98
N THR A 330 0.94 6.70 11.46
CA THR A 330 0.00 5.95 10.59
C THR A 330 0.69 5.34 9.37
N ARG A 331 1.62 6.08 8.73
CA ARG A 331 2.39 5.55 7.59
C ARG A 331 3.30 4.41 8.02
N MET A 332 3.93 4.51 9.19
CA MET A 332 4.86 3.51 9.67
C MET A 332 4.15 2.21 10.08
N HIS A 333 3.01 2.28 10.76
CA HIS A 333 2.18 1.10 11.04
C HIS A 333 1.84 0.33 9.76
N LYS A 334 1.36 1.03 8.72
CA LYS A 334 1.04 0.41 7.41
C LYS A 334 2.26 -0.23 6.75
N ARG A 335 3.46 0.30 6.99
CA ARG A 335 4.71 -0.23 6.42
C ARG A 335 5.22 -1.44 7.19
N ILE A 336 5.08 -1.43 8.51
CA ILE A 336 5.43 -2.56 9.39
C ILE A 336 4.51 -3.75 9.10
N SER A 337 3.21 -3.51 8.94
CA SER A 337 2.24 -4.57 8.63
C SER A 337 2.25 -5.04 7.17
N TRP A 338 3.07 -4.42 6.30
CA TRP A 338 3.05 -4.73 4.87
C TRP A 338 3.68 -6.09 4.56
N GLY A 339 2.90 -6.94 3.90
CA GLY A 339 3.31 -8.29 3.51
C GLY A 339 3.05 -9.35 4.58
N LEU A 340 2.58 -8.95 5.76
CA LEU A 340 2.00 -9.86 6.74
C LEU A 340 0.57 -10.23 6.32
N THR A 341 0.03 -11.26 6.96
CA THR A 341 -1.35 -11.70 6.73
C THR A 341 -2.34 -10.77 7.42
N HIS A 342 -3.37 -10.32 6.69
CA HIS A 342 -4.44 -9.42 7.18
C HIS A 342 -5.78 -10.15 7.17
N PRO A 343 -6.13 -10.88 8.23
CA PRO A 343 -7.36 -11.66 8.24
C PRO A 343 -8.61 -10.79 8.31
N THR A 344 -9.67 -11.22 7.62
CA THR A 344 -11.00 -10.57 7.71
C THR A 344 -11.72 -10.91 9.01
N THR A 345 -11.39 -12.05 9.61
CA THR A 345 -11.85 -12.51 10.93
C THR A 345 -10.76 -13.36 11.57
N GLU A 346 -10.69 -13.41 12.89
CA GLU A 346 -9.76 -14.31 13.59
C GLU A 346 -9.92 -15.78 13.19
N ARG A 347 -11.16 -16.22 12.94
CA ARG A 347 -11.49 -17.58 12.47
C ARG A 347 -10.68 -18.01 11.25
N THR A 348 -10.40 -17.08 10.34
CA THR A 348 -9.65 -17.33 9.11
C THR A 348 -8.22 -17.81 9.40
N ILE A 349 -7.59 -17.31 10.47
CA ILE A 349 -6.25 -17.73 10.87
C ILE A 349 -6.33 -18.98 11.74
N VAL A 350 -7.20 -19.00 12.75
CA VAL A 350 -7.28 -20.12 13.70
C VAL A 350 -7.53 -21.45 12.98
N LEU A 351 -8.43 -21.47 12.00
CA LEU A 351 -8.79 -22.68 11.25
C LEU A 351 -8.06 -22.83 9.91
N GLY A 352 -7.39 -21.78 9.42
CA GLY A 352 -6.85 -21.71 8.06
C GLY A 352 -5.44 -21.13 7.97
N GLY A 353 -4.73 -20.99 9.09
CA GLY A 353 -3.39 -20.41 9.16
C GLY A 353 -2.38 -21.11 8.27
N ASP A 354 -2.59 -22.40 7.98
CA ASP A 354 -1.75 -23.21 7.12
C ASP A 354 -1.66 -22.64 5.68
N TYR A 355 -2.69 -21.93 5.20
CA TYR A 355 -2.65 -21.26 3.89
C TYR A 355 -1.79 -19.99 3.88
N TYR A 356 -1.52 -19.43 5.05
CA TYR A 356 -0.86 -18.14 5.24
C TYR A 356 0.55 -18.28 5.80
N ALA A 357 0.91 -19.45 6.31
CA ALA A 357 2.24 -19.74 6.81
C ALA A 357 3.23 -19.82 5.64
N ASP A 358 4.22 -18.93 5.64
CA ASP A 358 5.27 -18.89 4.62
C ASP A 358 6.38 -19.93 4.88
N ASP A 359 6.42 -20.52 6.08
CA ASP A 359 7.44 -21.49 6.49
C ASP A 359 6.88 -22.63 7.37
N LYS A 360 7.72 -23.64 7.61
CA LYS A 360 7.38 -24.83 8.39
C LYS A 360 7.70 -24.72 9.88
N ARG A 361 8.07 -23.54 10.40
CA ARG A 361 8.45 -23.36 11.82
C ARG A 361 7.25 -23.44 12.77
N GLY A 362 6.03 -23.46 12.23
CA GLY A 362 4.80 -23.49 13.02
C GLY A 362 4.43 -22.13 13.61
N TYR A 363 4.96 -21.03 13.06
CA TYR A 363 4.66 -19.67 13.47
C TYR A 363 4.02 -18.87 12.32
N LEU A 364 3.08 -18.00 12.67
CA LEU A 364 2.43 -17.10 11.72
C LEU A 364 2.20 -15.73 12.37
N LEU A 365 2.85 -14.70 11.85
CA LEU A 365 2.63 -13.32 12.29
C LEU A 365 1.57 -12.66 11.40
N ALA A 366 0.43 -12.33 11.99
CA ALA A 366 -0.66 -11.61 11.34
C ALA A 366 -0.73 -10.15 11.83
N ALA A 367 -1.29 -9.28 10.99
CA ALA A 367 -1.46 -7.86 11.29
C ALA A 367 -2.92 -7.43 11.14
N ASP A 368 -3.28 -6.34 11.84
CA ASP A 368 -4.63 -5.75 11.85
C ASP A 368 -5.74 -6.78 12.16
N VAL A 369 -5.44 -7.73 13.05
CA VAL A 369 -6.30 -8.88 13.36
C VAL A 369 -7.57 -8.42 14.07
N PRO A 370 -8.76 -8.70 13.52
CA PRO A 370 -10.02 -8.36 14.16
C PRO A 370 -10.20 -9.14 15.47
N VAL A 371 -10.54 -8.43 16.55
CA VAL A 371 -10.78 -9.00 17.88
C VAL A 371 -12.15 -8.55 18.40
N LEU A 372 -12.67 -9.28 19.39
CA LEU A 372 -13.97 -8.99 20.03
C LEU A 372 -15.07 -8.99 18.97
N SER A 373 -15.14 -10.03 18.14
CA SER A 373 -16.12 -10.11 17.04
C SER A 373 -16.11 -8.90 16.08
N GLY A 374 -14.94 -8.26 15.91
CA GLY A 374 -14.72 -7.18 14.94
C GLY A 374 -14.84 -5.75 15.49
N TYR A 375 -15.13 -5.57 16.79
CA TYR A 375 -15.15 -4.24 17.41
C TYR A 375 -13.75 -3.64 17.63
N GLY A 376 -12.70 -4.46 17.60
CA GLY A 376 -11.31 -4.02 17.72
C GLY A 376 -10.41 -4.64 16.67
N ARG A 377 -9.18 -4.09 16.55
CA ARG A 377 -8.11 -4.68 15.75
C ARG A 377 -6.78 -4.62 16.51
N ALA A 378 -6.19 -5.78 16.73
CA ALA A 378 -4.83 -5.90 17.25
C ALA A 378 -3.84 -5.59 16.12
N ASP A 379 -2.83 -4.76 16.39
CA ASP A 379 -1.88 -4.34 15.34
C ASP A 379 -1.07 -5.55 14.82
N LEU A 380 -0.56 -6.40 15.72
CA LEU A 380 0.16 -7.64 15.39
C LEU A 380 -0.22 -8.77 16.35
N VAL A 381 -0.40 -9.98 15.81
CA VAL A 381 -0.65 -11.20 16.59
C VAL A 381 0.21 -12.32 16.03
N LEU A 382 1.01 -12.95 16.90
CA LEU A 382 1.75 -14.16 16.58
C LEU A 382 0.89 -15.37 16.93
N TYR A 383 0.72 -16.25 15.95
CA TYR A 383 0.06 -17.53 16.11
C TYR A 383 1.08 -18.66 16.10
N LEU A 384 0.80 -19.69 16.88
CA LEU A 384 1.52 -20.95 16.93
C LEU A 384 0.60 -22.07 16.43
N ARG A 385 1.13 -22.91 15.54
CA ARG A 385 0.45 -24.11 15.08
C ARG A 385 0.48 -25.19 16.16
N GLN A 386 -0.70 -25.72 16.48
CA GLN A 386 -0.89 -26.85 17.37
C GLN A 386 -1.81 -27.86 16.72
N ASN A 387 -1.77 -29.10 17.19
CA ASN A 387 -2.76 -30.09 16.82
C ASN A 387 -3.65 -30.35 18.02
N ILE A 388 -4.97 -30.28 17.82
CA ILE A 388 -5.96 -30.73 18.79
C ILE A 388 -6.55 -32.05 18.32
N ILE A 389 -6.82 -32.96 19.26
CA ILE A 389 -7.57 -34.18 18.94
C ILE A 389 -9.02 -33.74 18.71
N GLY A 390 -9.55 -34.02 17.51
CA GLY A 390 -10.93 -33.68 17.18
C GLY A 390 -11.92 -34.44 18.10
N PRO A 391 -13.14 -33.91 18.30
CA PRO A 391 -14.15 -34.54 19.15
C PRO A 391 -14.75 -35.85 18.56
N THR A 392 -14.39 -36.23 17.34
CA THR A 392 -14.76 -37.52 16.73
C THR A 392 -13.79 -38.61 17.20
N ASP A 393 -14.31 -39.74 17.67
CA ASP A 393 -13.62 -40.92 18.25
C ASP A 393 -12.52 -41.57 17.36
N ASP A 394 -12.21 -40.99 16.21
CA ASP A 394 -11.31 -41.52 15.19
C ASP A 394 -9.83 -41.16 15.47
N GLY A 395 -9.53 -40.41 16.53
CA GLY A 395 -8.16 -40.01 16.91
C GLY A 395 -7.48 -39.04 15.92
N HIS A 396 -8.23 -38.45 14.99
CA HIS A 396 -7.70 -37.51 14.02
C HIS A 396 -7.36 -36.16 14.67
N SER A 397 -6.11 -35.75 14.52
CA SER A 397 -5.63 -34.47 15.02
C SER A 397 -5.86 -33.36 13.98
N ILE A 398 -6.56 -32.29 14.35
CA ILE A 398 -6.79 -31.11 13.52
C ILE A 398 -5.73 -30.07 13.85
N GLY A 399 -5.01 -29.61 12.82
CA GLY A 399 -4.07 -28.49 12.94
C GLY A 399 -4.85 -27.18 13.12
N ILE A 400 -4.62 -26.50 14.23
CA ILE A 400 -5.20 -25.21 14.56
C ILE A 400 -4.10 -24.20 14.90
N TRP A 401 -4.39 -22.93 14.71
CA TRP A 401 -3.46 -21.85 14.99
C TRP A 401 -3.90 -21.09 16.22
N ARG A 402 -3.16 -21.26 17.32
CA ARG A 402 -3.43 -20.59 18.60
C ARG A 402 -2.72 -19.25 18.67
N PRO A 403 -3.39 -18.15 19.03
CA PRO A 403 -2.70 -16.90 19.31
C PRO A 403 -1.84 -17.06 20.57
N VAL A 404 -0.56 -16.68 20.50
CA VAL A 404 0.40 -16.83 21.61
C VAL A 404 1.04 -15.51 22.04
N MET A 405 1.06 -14.51 21.15
CA MET A 405 1.54 -13.18 21.48
C MET A 405 0.74 -12.11 20.75
N VAL A 406 0.44 -11.01 21.44
CA VAL A 406 -0.21 -9.83 20.87
C VAL A 406 0.64 -8.59 21.13
N LEU A 407 0.88 -7.81 20.07
CA LEU A 407 1.70 -6.60 20.14
C LEU A 407 0.91 -5.42 19.57
N ASP A 408 0.80 -4.33 20.33
CA ASP A 408 0.43 -3.02 19.77
C ASP A 408 1.70 -2.33 19.27
N THR A 409 1.65 -1.74 18.08
CA THR A 409 2.82 -1.06 17.52
C THR A 409 2.81 0.39 17.99
N LYS A 410 3.95 0.90 18.47
CA LYS A 410 4.11 2.30 18.86
C LYS A 410 5.31 2.88 18.14
N THR A 411 5.01 3.91 17.35
CA THR A 411 6.01 4.61 16.56
C THR A 411 6.37 5.89 17.29
N LYS A 412 7.67 6.04 17.57
CA LYS A 412 8.21 7.13 18.37
C LYS A 412 9.09 7.98 17.46
N LYS A 413 9.14 9.29 17.74
CA LYS A 413 9.86 10.24 16.90
C LYS A 413 10.57 11.28 17.72
N ALA A 414 11.78 11.62 17.29
CA ALA A 414 12.45 12.82 17.76
C ALA A 414 12.37 13.93 16.70
N PHE A 415 12.24 15.16 17.20
CA PHE A 415 12.20 16.35 16.37
C PHE A 415 13.31 17.31 16.82
N GLU A 416 13.92 17.96 15.83
CA GLU A 416 14.56 19.25 16.00
C GLU A 416 13.51 20.29 15.62
N CYS A 417 12.96 20.97 16.62
CA CYS A 417 11.91 21.96 16.40
C CYS A 417 12.30 23.32 16.98
N GLY A 418 11.76 24.37 16.39
CA GLY A 418 12.02 25.75 16.79
C GLY A 418 11.34 26.74 15.87
N PHE A 419 11.78 27.99 15.96
CA PHE A 419 11.23 29.09 15.17
C PHE A 419 12.27 29.63 14.20
N VAL A 420 11.82 30.01 13.01
CA VAL A 420 12.62 30.71 12.01
C VAL A 420 11.95 32.02 11.63
N GLY A 421 12.74 33.09 11.49
CA GLY A 421 12.22 34.37 11.03
C GLY A 421 11.93 34.34 9.53
N ARG A 422 10.71 34.70 9.13
CA ARG A 422 10.29 34.79 7.73
C ARG A 422 9.89 36.21 7.38
N LEU A 423 10.49 36.76 6.32
CA LEU A 423 10.05 38.03 5.76
C LEU A 423 8.65 37.88 5.13
N VAL A 424 7.73 38.75 5.53
CA VAL A 424 6.40 38.86 4.92
C VAL A 424 6.56 39.52 3.56
N LYS A 425 6.14 38.82 2.49
CA LYS A 425 6.27 39.30 1.11
C LYS A 425 5.69 40.70 0.94
N GLY A 426 6.50 41.61 0.40
CA GLY A 426 6.11 43.01 0.17
C GLY A 426 6.29 43.94 1.38
N THR A 427 6.90 43.46 2.47
CA THR A 427 7.20 44.27 3.65
C THR A 427 8.58 43.94 4.21
N ASN A 428 9.15 44.83 5.03
CA ASN A 428 10.36 44.55 5.82
C ASN A 428 10.04 43.86 7.16
N LYS A 429 8.79 43.43 7.37
CA LYS A 429 8.36 42.79 8.61
C LYS A 429 8.77 41.31 8.62
N ILE A 430 9.46 40.90 9.68
CA ILE A 430 9.80 39.50 9.97
C ILE A 430 8.71 38.94 10.89
N VAL A 431 8.19 37.76 10.56
CA VAL A 431 7.27 37.00 11.40
C VAL A 431 7.88 35.66 11.77
N ALA A 432 7.58 35.16 12.97
CA ALA A 432 7.99 33.82 13.37
C ALA A 432 7.24 32.76 12.55
N ASP A 433 7.97 31.82 11.97
CA ASP A 433 7.43 30.63 11.32
C ASP A 433 7.95 29.39 12.06
N THR A 434 7.16 28.33 12.09
CA THR A 434 7.52 27.09 12.78
C THR A 434 8.43 26.25 11.90
N SER A 435 9.49 25.69 12.48
CA SER A 435 10.37 24.73 11.83
C SER A 435 10.41 23.45 12.64
N SER A 436 10.18 22.32 11.98
CA SER A 436 10.33 21.01 12.58
C SER A 436 11.03 20.08 11.60
N ARG A 437 12.17 19.53 12.00
CA ARG A 437 12.92 18.54 11.25
C ARG A 437 12.96 17.23 12.04
N ARG A 438 12.76 16.12 11.35
CA ARG A 438 12.84 14.78 11.95
C ARG A 438 14.30 14.38 12.08
N ARG A 439 14.63 13.73 13.19
CA ARG A 439 15.93 13.10 13.42
C ARG A 439 15.75 11.74 14.09
N VAL A 440 16.83 10.96 14.09
CA VAL A 440 16.93 9.74 14.90
C VAL A 440 16.94 10.12 16.39
N MET A 441 16.32 9.31 17.23
CA MET A 441 16.45 9.46 18.68
C MET A 441 17.90 9.27 19.13
N SER A 442 18.27 9.92 20.23
CA SER A 442 19.49 9.55 20.96
C SER A 442 19.23 8.36 21.89
N ASP A 443 20.27 7.63 22.28
CA ASP A 443 20.15 6.47 23.17
C ASP A 443 19.45 6.81 24.49
N LYS A 444 19.70 8.02 25.04
CA LYS A 444 19.03 8.50 26.25
C LYS A 444 17.54 8.73 26.05
N GLU A 445 17.14 9.31 24.91
CA GLU A 445 15.72 9.51 24.57
C GLU A 445 15.04 8.18 24.31
N TRP A 446 15.73 7.26 23.63
CA TRP A 446 15.24 5.92 23.37
C TRP A 446 15.03 5.12 24.66
N GLN A 447 15.99 5.17 25.59
CA GLN A 447 15.86 4.54 26.89
C GLN A 447 14.69 5.12 27.68
N LEU A 448 14.53 6.45 27.68
CA LEU A 448 13.39 7.11 28.30
C LEU A 448 12.05 6.64 27.70
N VAL A 449 11.99 6.42 26.39
CA VAL A 449 10.82 5.87 25.72
C VAL A 449 10.53 4.43 26.19
N ILE A 450 11.55 3.59 26.32
CA ILE A 450 11.43 2.20 26.80
C ILE A 450 10.95 2.17 28.26
N ASP A 451 11.53 2.99 29.12
CA ASP A 451 11.23 3.02 30.55
C ASP A 451 9.78 3.43 30.79
N ASN A 452 9.30 4.41 30.02
CA ASN A 452 7.92 4.91 30.08
C ASN A 452 6.89 4.04 29.33
N THR A 453 7.32 2.93 28.73
CA THR A 453 6.42 1.99 28.04
C THR A 453 6.22 0.73 28.89
N PRO A 454 4.98 0.22 29.06
CA PRO A 454 3.72 0.79 28.61
C PRO A 454 3.20 1.90 29.52
N SER A 455 2.45 2.84 28.95
CA SER A 455 1.50 3.64 29.71
C SER A 455 0.28 2.82 30.16
N ARG A 456 -0.47 3.31 31.14
CA ARG A 456 -1.67 2.63 31.67
C ARG A 456 -2.73 2.34 30.59
N SER A 457 -2.94 3.27 29.66
CA SER A 457 -3.91 3.12 28.58
C SER A 457 -3.45 2.11 27.53
N GLU A 458 -2.16 2.09 27.19
CA GLU A 458 -1.59 1.10 26.27
C GLU A 458 -1.65 -0.30 26.87
N LYS A 459 -1.31 -0.45 28.16
CA LYS A 459 -1.43 -1.73 28.87
C LYS A 459 -2.86 -2.26 28.79
N ARG A 460 -3.84 -1.44 29.17
CA ARG A 460 -5.27 -1.80 29.12
C ARG A 460 -5.73 -2.16 27.71
N GLN A 461 -5.24 -1.47 26.68
CA GLN A 461 -5.61 -1.74 25.29
C GLN A 461 -5.16 -3.13 24.84
N VAL A 462 -3.90 -3.50 25.09
CA VAL A 462 -3.36 -4.81 24.69
C VAL A 462 -3.99 -5.92 25.52
N GLU A 463 -4.26 -5.71 26.82
CA GLU A 463 -4.99 -6.67 27.66
C GLU A 463 -6.39 -6.95 27.13
N LEU A 464 -7.10 -5.93 26.63
CA LEU A 464 -8.41 -6.12 25.98
C LEU A 464 -8.28 -6.94 24.68
N TYR A 465 -7.22 -6.73 23.91
CA TYR A 465 -6.96 -7.52 22.71
C TYR A 465 -6.66 -8.98 23.06
N SER A 466 -5.80 -9.22 24.05
CA SER A 466 -5.47 -10.55 24.56
C SER A 466 -6.73 -11.30 25.00
N ARG A 467 -7.57 -10.69 25.85
CA ARG A 467 -8.84 -11.31 26.29
C ARG A 467 -9.79 -11.58 25.12
N GLY A 468 -9.87 -10.66 24.15
CA GLY A 468 -10.69 -10.82 22.96
C GLY A 468 -10.27 -12.02 22.11
N LEU A 469 -8.96 -12.15 21.85
CA LEU A 469 -8.38 -13.27 21.10
C LEU A 469 -8.62 -14.61 21.81
N ILE A 470 -8.41 -14.68 23.14
CA ILE A 470 -8.67 -15.90 23.92
C ILE A 470 -10.14 -16.30 23.80
N ALA A 471 -11.07 -15.36 24.00
CA ALA A 471 -12.50 -15.64 23.94
C ALA A 471 -12.96 -16.07 22.53
N ASP A 472 -12.47 -15.39 21.49
CA ASP A 472 -12.78 -15.72 20.10
C ASP A 472 -12.17 -17.09 19.71
N TYR A 473 -10.96 -17.43 20.17
CA TYR A 473 -10.33 -18.75 20.01
C TYR A 473 -11.11 -19.86 20.72
N GLN A 474 -11.41 -19.70 22.01
CA GLN A 474 -12.16 -20.68 22.81
C GLN A 474 -13.51 -21.01 22.17
N ARG A 475 -14.22 -19.99 21.67
CA ARG A 475 -15.49 -20.16 20.96
C ARG A 475 -15.34 -20.97 19.67
N LEU A 476 -14.18 -20.92 19.01
CA LEU A 476 -13.94 -21.62 17.75
C LEU A 476 -13.49 -23.06 17.94
N THR A 477 -12.76 -23.35 19.02
CA THR A 477 -12.15 -24.67 19.25
C THR A 477 -12.91 -25.52 20.26
N ASN A 478 -13.79 -24.93 21.08
CA ASN A 478 -14.41 -25.57 22.24
C ASN A 478 -13.36 -26.21 23.20
N ASP A 479 -12.13 -25.71 23.17
CA ASP A 479 -11.03 -26.25 23.95
C ASP A 479 -10.99 -25.63 25.35
N GLU A 480 -11.61 -26.30 26.32
CA GLU A 480 -11.62 -25.84 27.72
C GLU A 480 -10.21 -25.77 28.34
N SER A 481 -9.22 -26.49 27.79
CA SER A 481 -7.83 -26.41 28.26
C SER A 481 -7.20 -25.03 28.00
N THR A 482 -7.77 -24.24 27.07
CA THR A 482 -7.34 -22.85 26.85
C THR A 482 -7.83 -21.85 27.89
N ALA A 483 -8.65 -22.24 28.87
CA ALA A 483 -8.93 -21.38 30.03
C ALA A 483 -7.65 -20.98 30.79
N SER A 484 -6.64 -21.85 30.77
CA SER A 484 -5.32 -21.65 31.39
C SER A 484 -4.27 -21.05 30.45
N SER A 485 -4.64 -20.73 29.20
CA SER A 485 -3.72 -20.22 28.18
C SER A 485 -3.37 -18.75 28.38
N ILE A 486 -2.08 -18.42 28.22
CA ILE A 486 -1.59 -17.05 28.33
C ILE A 486 -1.20 -16.57 26.94
N ILE A 487 -1.69 -15.39 26.55
CA ILE A 487 -1.18 -14.66 25.40
C ILE A 487 -0.19 -13.62 25.91
N VAL A 488 1.08 -13.76 25.51
CA VAL A 488 2.14 -12.80 25.82
C VAL A 488 1.75 -11.43 25.25
N SER A 489 1.67 -10.44 26.12
CA SER A 489 1.22 -9.09 25.75
C SER A 489 2.40 -8.13 25.76
N GLY A 490 2.53 -7.32 24.71
CA GLY A 490 3.61 -6.35 24.63
C GLY A 490 3.37 -5.20 23.67
N ILE A 491 4.40 -4.35 23.55
CA ILE A 491 4.43 -3.22 22.62
C ILE A 491 5.67 -3.33 21.75
N LEU A 492 5.47 -3.27 20.43
CA LEU A 492 6.56 -3.09 19.47
C LEU A 492 6.87 -1.59 19.36
N LEU A 493 8.01 -1.17 19.88
CA LEU A 493 8.54 0.18 19.76
C LEU A 493 9.43 0.30 18.53
N VAL A 494 9.20 1.33 17.73
CA VAL A 494 9.99 1.65 16.55
C VAL A 494 10.26 3.14 16.47
N ASP A 495 11.53 3.54 16.32
CA ASP A 495 11.88 4.89 15.88
C ASP A 495 11.50 5.08 14.40
N GLU A 496 10.64 6.06 14.09
CA GLU A 496 10.20 6.33 12.70
C GLU A 496 11.36 6.70 11.77
N ALA A 497 12.47 7.21 12.31
CA ALA A 497 13.64 7.54 11.51
C ALA A 497 14.34 6.31 10.92
N ILE A 498 14.08 5.11 11.48
CA ILE A 498 14.62 3.84 10.97
C ILE A 498 13.89 3.39 9.71
N PHE A 499 14.66 2.83 8.76
CA PHE A 499 14.17 2.52 7.43
C PHE A 499 13.24 1.29 7.41
N PRO A 500 11.98 1.43 6.94
CA PRO A 500 10.94 0.40 7.06
C PRO A 500 11.23 -0.94 6.36
N LEU A 501 12.02 -0.96 5.27
CA LEU A 501 12.31 -2.20 4.55
C LEU A 501 13.19 -3.15 5.37
N ILE A 502 14.05 -2.62 6.24
CA ILE A 502 14.92 -3.44 7.09
C ILE A 502 14.08 -4.05 8.21
N ILE A 503 13.23 -3.26 8.86
CA ILE A 503 12.28 -3.73 9.88
C ILE A 503 11.46 -4.89 9.35
N ARG A 504 10.88 -4.76 8.15
CA ARG A 504 10.09 -5.83 7.53
C ARG A 504 10.86 -7.15 7.41
N LYS A 505 12.12 -7.09 6.94
CA LYS A 505 12.92 -8.30 6.72
C LYS A 505 13.13 -9.08 8.02
N HIS A 506 13.19 -8.38 9.15
CA HIS A 506 13.52 -8.95 10.45
C HIS A 506 12.32 -9.06 11.40
N LEU A 507 11.16 -8.47 11.09
CA LEU A 507 10.05 -8.36 12.03
C LEU A 507 9.47 -9.72 12.44
N VAL A 508 9.25 -10.61 11.47
CA VAL A 508 8.71 -11.96 11.73
C VAL A 508 9.69 -12.74 12.62
N ASP A 509 10.96 -12.80 12.22
CA ASP A 509 11.99 -13.48 12.99
C ASP A 509 12.17 -12.85 14.38
N PHE A 510 12.13 -11.52 14.48
CA PHE A 510 12.26 -10.81 15.75
C PHE A 510 11.09 -11.10 16.70
N ALA A 511 9.86 -11.13 16.19
CA ALA A 511 8.69 -11.51 16.98
C ALA A 511 8.77 -12.96 17.45
N ILE A 512 9.18 -13.89 16.57
CA ILE A 512 9.36 -15.31 16.88
C ILE A 512 10.44 -15.48 17.94
N SER A 513 11.66 -14.97 17.71
CA SER A 513 12.78 -15.09 18.64
C SER A 513 12.50 -14.43 19.99
N SER A 514 11.73 -13.34 20.01
CA SER A 514 11.29 -12.72 21.25
C SER A 514 10.37 -13.64 22.06
N TYR A 515 9.40 -14.27 21.39
CA TYR A 515 8.50 -15.24 22.03
C TYR A 515 9.25 -16.48 22.51
N GLU A 516 10.12 -17.05 21.68
CA GLU A 516 10.92 -18.23 22.03
C GLU A 516 11.82 -17.96 23.24
N ARG A 517 12.49 -16.80 23.30
CA ARG A 517 13.30 -16.42 24.45
C ARG A 517 12.49 -16.36 25.75
N ILE A 518 11.26 -15.84 25.71
CA ILE A 518 10.36 -15.78 26.87
C ILE A 518 9.93 -17.19 27.28
N ARG A 519 9.55 -18.02 26.31
CA ARG A 519 9.19 -19.43 26.55
C ARG A 519 10.35 -20.17 27.21
N ASP A 520 11.55 -20.07 26.65
CA ASP A 520 12.71 -20.82 27.11
C ASP A 520 13.18 -20.35 28.50
N ASP A 521 13.10 -19.05 28.80
CA ASP A 521 13.38 -18.50 30.15
C ASP A 521 12.41 -19.07 31.20
N LEU A 522 11.13 -19.13 30.88
CA LEU A 522 10.10 -19.64 31.79
C LEU A 522 10.19 -21.14 32.00
N VAL A 523 10.46 -21.91 30.94
CA VAL A 523 10.66 -23.37 31.01
C VAL A 523 11.91 -23.69 31.84
N THR A 524 13.01 -22.99 31.60
CA THR A 524 14.29 -23.28 32.28
C THR A 524 14.25 -22.88 33.75
N ASN A 525 13.70 -21.70 34.06
CA ASN A 525 13.72 -21.17 35.42
C ASN A 525 12.50 -21.56 36.27
N SER A 526 11.52 -22.29 35.70
CA SER A 526 10.27 -22.70 36.36
C SER A 526 9.55 -21.55 37.09
N ARG A 527 9.68 -20.32 36.57
CA ARG A 527 9.14 -19.12 37.21
C ARG A 527 7.66 -18.99 36.86
N ARG A 528 6.82 -18.76 37.88
CA ARG A 528 5.41 -18.42 37.69
C ARG A 528 5.18 -16.96 37.32
N HIS A 529 6.12 -16.08 37.65
CA HIS A 529 6.04 -14.65 37.35
C HIS A 529 7.10 -14.28 36.32
N HIS A 530 6.66 -13.66 35.22
CA HIS A 530 7.54 -13.05 34.24
C HIS A 530 7.56 -11.53 34.45
N PRO A 531 8.71 -10.91 34.78
CA PRO A 531 8.79 -9.47 34.98
C PRO A 531 8.65 -8.70 33.66
N LYS A 532 8.54 -7.37 33.74
CA LYS A 532 8.68 -6.52 32.53
C LYS A 532 10.03 -6.82 31.89
N SER A 533 10.03 -7.14 30.60
CA SER A 533 11.26 -7.37 29.85
C SER A 533 11.30 -6.52 28.59
N VAL A 534 12.52 -6.22 28.14
CA VAL A 534 12.76 -5.44 26.93
C VAL A 534 13.68 -6.27 26.06
N ILE A 535 13.21 -6.63 24.88
CA ILE A 535 13.97 -7.39 23.90
C ILE A 535 14.28 -6.42 22.76
N GLN A 536 15.56 -6.22 22.47
CA GLN A 536 16.02 -5.40 21.36
C GLN A 536 16.56 -6.30 20.25
N ILE A 537 16.55 -5.82 19.01
CA ILE A 537 17.18 -6.55 17.90
C ILE A 537 18.69 -6.54 18.14
N ASP A 538 19.28 -7.73 18.30
CA ASP A 538 20.72 -7.89 18.40
C ASP A 538 21.34 -7.78 17.00
N THR A 539 21.97 -6.65 16.70
CA THR A 539 22.56 -6.39 15.39
C THR A 539 23.64 -5.32 15.45
N ASP A 540 24.73 -5.56 14.73
CA ASP A 540 25.80 -4.59 14.53
C ASP A 540 25.37 -3.39 13.67
N ASP A 541 24.22 -3.45 13.00
CA ASP A 541 23.71 -2.33 12.23
C ASP A 541 23.16 -1.25 13.18
N ARG A 542 23.95 -0.17 13.35
CA ARG A 542 23.54 1.03 14.09
C ARG A 542 22.18 1.58 13.66
N LYS A 543 21.69 1.28 12.45
CA LYS A 543 20.37 1.70 11.96
C LYS A 543 19.22 0.92 12.57
N LEU A 544 19.47 -0.17 13.30
CA LEU A 544 18.44 -1.04 13.89
C LEU A 544 18.42 -0.98 15.42
N GLN A 545 19.30 -0.19 16.04
CA GLN A 545 19.42 -0.08 17.51
C GLN A 545 18.16 0.46 18.21
N HIS A 546 17.25 1.13 17.49
CA HIS A 546 15.99 1.66 18.06
C HIS A 546 14.74 0.88 17.62
N ILE A 547 14.80 -0.44 17.77
CA ILE A 547 13.64 -1.34 17.66
C ILE A 547 13.64 -2.24 18.89
N ALA A 548 12.51 -2.25 19.60
CA ALA A 548 12.37 -3.05 20.81
C ALA A 548 10.95 -3.62 20.94
N ILE A 549 10.85 -4.79 21.54
CA ILE A 549 9.59 -5.33 22.06
C ILE A 549 9.64 -5.20 23.59
N VAL A 550 8.69 -4.46 24.14
CA VAL A 550 8.49 -4.35 25.59
C VAL A 550 7.38 -5.29 25.99
N ILE A 551 7.75 -6.34 26.72
CA ILE A 551 6.82 -7.36 27.21
C ILE A 551 6.30 -6.93 28.58
N PHE A 552 5.00 -7.04 28.76
CA PHE A 552 4.35 -6.68 30.02
C PHE A 552 4.61 -7.77 31.06
N PRO A 553 4.63 -7.42 32.36
CA PRO A 553 4.67 -8.43 33.39
C PRO A 553 3.39 -9.27 33.36
N PHE A 554 3.52 -10.58 33.51
CA PHE A 554 2.40 -11.51 33.58
C PHE A 554 2.69 -12.67 34.54
N GLU A 555 1.62 -13.33 34.97
CA GLU A 555 1.68 -14.48 35.88
C GLU A 555 1.04 -15.69 35.22
N ILE A 556 1.65 -16.86 35.46
CA ILE A 556 1.15 -18.15 35.02
C ILE A 556 0.16 -18.65 36.08
N PRO A 557 -1.09 -19.00 35.70
CA PRO A 557 -2.08 -19.50 36.63
C PRO A 557 -1.53 -20.68 37.46
N PRO A 558 -1.83 -20.77 38.77
CA PRO A 558 -1.32 -21.83 39.64
C PRO A 558 -1.57 -23.26 39.13
N GLU A 559 -2.68 -23.44 38.42
CA GLU A 559 -3.16 -24.67 37.82
C GLU A 559 -2.51 -25.03 36.47
N ALA A 560 -1.78 -24.10 35.85
CA ALA A 560 -1.19 -24.30 34.53
C ALA A 560 0.29 -24.70 34.62
N GLN A 561 0.70 -25.75 33.90
CA GLN A 561 2.14 -25.97 33.68
C GLN A 561 2.68 -24.97 32.65
N VAL A 562 3.95 -24.57 32.79
CA VAL A 562 4.59 -23.61 31.86
C VAL A 562 4.53 -24.11 30.41
N THR A 563 4.75 -25.42 30.21
CA THR A 563 4.71 -26.10 28.92
C THR A 563 3.30 -26.16 28.31
N GLU A 564 2.26 -26.20 29.13
CA GLU A 564 0.85 -26.17 28.71
C GLU A 564 0.39 -24.73 28.41
N ALA A 565 0.84 -23.78 29.23
CA ALA A 565 0.54 -22.35 29.10
C ALA A 565 1.20 -21.74 27.85
N LEU A 566 2.45 -22.13 27.56
CA LEU A 566 3.24 -21.67 26.41
C LEU A 566 3.61 -22.86 25.51
N PRO A 567 2.76 -23.18 24.52
CA PRO A 567 2.95 -24.38 23.73
C PRO A 567 4.20 -24.36 22.85
N TYR A 568 4.71 -25.56 22.57
CA TYR A 568 5.79 -25.78 21.60
C TYR A 568 5.23 -25.86 20.17
N PRO A 569 5.99 -25.38 19.17
CA PRO A 569 5.64 -25.59 17.77
C PRO A 569 5.61 -27.09 17.50
N SER A 570 4.42 -27.63 17.24
CA SER A 570 4.27 -28.99 16.74
C SER A 570 4.57 -28.98 15.24
N ILE A 571 5.84 -29.20 14.88
CA ILE A 571 6.24 -29.43 13.50
C ILE A 571 5.75 -30.83 13.16
N VAL A 572 4.67 -30.94 12.40
CA VAL A 572 4.22 -32.23 11.89
C VAL A 572 4.47 -32.29 10.40
N ASP A 573 5.29 -33.26 9.99
CA ASP A 573 5.59 -33.64 8.60
C ASP A 573 4.36 -34.13 7.79
N ASP A 574 3.14 -34.02 8.35
CA ASP A 574 1.90 -34.62 7.83
C ASP A 574 0.91 -33.64 7.21
N PHE A 575 1.39 -32.54 6.61
CA PHE A 575 0.53 -31.66 5.80
C PHE A 575 -0.25 -32.44 4.72
N HIS A 576 0.29 -33.58 4.27
CA HIS A 576 -0.39 -34.47 3.33
C HIS A 576 -1.30 -35.53 3.99
N LYS A 577 -1.04 -35.98 5.23
CA LYS A 577 -1.82 -37.07 5.86
C LYS A 577 -3.11 -36.62 6.54
N SER A 578 -3.25 -35.33 6.85
CA SER A 578 -4.47 -34.76 7.41
C SER A 578 -5.54 -34.39 6.37
N ASN A 579 -5.35 -34.74 5.09
CA ASN A 579 -6.41 -34.64 4.10
C ASN A 579 -7.44 -35.76 4.37
N PRO A 580 -8.67 -35.44 4.83
CA PRO A 580 -9.69 -36.45 5.18
C PRO A 580 -10.15 -37.28 3.96
N PHE A 581 -9.71 -36.91 2.75
CA PHE A 581 -9.99 -37.62 1.50
C PHE A 581 -8.83 -38.50 1.01
N MET A 582 -7.68 -38.54 1.71
CA MET A 582 -6.55 -39.43 1.34
C MET A 582 -6.95 -40.90 1.27
N ASN A 583 -7.91 -41.31 2.11
CA ASN A 583 -8.42 -42.68 2.17
C ASN A 583 -9.78 -42.86 1.48
N ARG A 584 -10.28 -41.86 0.72
CA ARG A 584 -11.57 -41.97 0.05
C ARG A 584 -11.51 -43.03 -1.05
N ILE A 585 -12.16 -44.17 -0.81
CA ILE A 585 -12.39 -45.20 -1.83
C ILE A 585 -13.38 -44.61 -2.85
N LYS A 586 -13.04 -44.65 -4.14
CA LYS A 586 -13.97 -44.24 -5.20
C LYS A 586 -15.24 -45.10 -5.12
N ASP A 587 -16.36 -44.51 -4.75
CA ASP A 587 -17.67 -45.13 -4.79
C ASP A 587 -18.60 -44.39 -5.76
N ARG A 588 -19.80 -44.94 -5.98
CA ARG A 588 -20.86 -44.33 -6.79
C ARG A 588 -21.78 -43.42 -5.98
N ARG A 589 -21.46 -43.11 -4.71
CA ARG A 589 -22.35 -42.34 -3.83
C ARG A 589 -22.11 -40.85 -4.06
N THR A 590 -23.21 -40.13 -4.28
CA THR A 590 -23.17 -38.68 -4.52
C THR A 590 -23.14 -37.95 -3.18
N PHE A 591 -22.07 -37.19 -2.92
CA PHE A 591 -22.01 -36.29 -1.76
C PHE A 591 -22.79 -35.01 -2.07
N ILE A 592 -23.76 -34.65 -1.20
CA ILE A 592 -24.61 -33.46 -1.37
C ILE A 592 -24.28 -32.48 -0.24
N LEU A 593 -23.66 -31.35 -0.59
CA LEU A 593 -23.36 -30.26 0.34
C LEU A 593 -24.48 -29.21 0.29
N TYR A 594 -25.21 -29.04 1.39
CA TYR A 594 -26.20 -27.98 1.51
C TYR A 594 -25.53 -26.66 1.91
N THR A 595 -25.61 -25.64 1.05
CA THR A 595 -25.10 -24.29 1.33
C THR A 595 -26.25 -23.28 1.27
N SER A 596 -26.32 -22.35 2.22
CA SER A 596 -27.32 -21.29 2.22
C SER A 596 -26.81 -20.10 1.40
N GLY A 597 -27.47 -19.78 0.28
CA GLY A 597 -27.10 -18.66 -0.58
C GLY A 597 -28.32 -17.96 -1.17
N GLY A 598 -28.47 -16.67 -0.90
CA GLY A 598 -29.45 -15.81 -1.56
C GLY A 598 -28.89 -15.18 -2.83
N GLY A 599 -29.47 -15.49 -3.99
CA GLY A 599 -29.16 -14.86 -5.28
C GLY A 599 -28.51 -15.76 -6.34
N HIS A 600 -28.45 -15.27 -7.59
CA HIS A 600 -27.79 -15.96 -8.71
C HIS A 600 -26.27 -15.99 -8.52
N GLY A 601 -25.68 -17.19 -8.56
CA GLY A 601 -24.24 -17.43 -8.31
C GLY A 601 -23.93 -18.37 -7.13
N ALA A 602 -24.95 -18.74 -6.34
CA ALA A 602 -24.79 -19.67 -5.21
C ALA A 602 -24.26 -21.06 -5.64
N GLY A 603 -24.63 -21.54 -6.84
CA GLY A 603 -24.17 -22.83 -7.37
C GLY A 603 -22.67 -22.88 -7.69
N GLU A 604 -22.09 -21.77 -8.19
CA GLU A 604 -20.66 -21.70 -8.49
C GLU A 604 -19.82 -21.55 -7.21
N ILE A 605 -20.34 -20.83 -6.21
CA ILE A 605 -19.70 -20.73 -4.89
C ILE A 605 -19.76 -22.08 -4.18
N ALA A 606 -20.89 -22.79 -4.24
CA ALA A 606 -21.02 -24.14 -3.69
C ALA A 606 -20.09 -25.13 -4.42
N SER A 607 -19.99 -25.05 -5.74
CA SER A 607 -19.05 -25.84 -6.55
C SER A 607 -17.60 -25.53 -6.21
N TRP A 608 -17.26 -24.26 -6.00
CA TRP A 608 -15.91 -23.85 -5.59
C TRP A 608 -15.57 -24.33 -4.19
N ILE A 609 -16.49 -24.24 -3.22
CA ILE A 609 -16.30 -24.76 -1.86
C ILE A 609 -16.17 -26.28 -1.87
N ALA A 610 -17.01 -26.99 -2.64
CA ALA A 610 -16.89 -28.44 -2.80
C ALA A 610 -15.53 -28.84 -3.39
N ARG A 611 -15.06 -28.09 -4.40
CA ARG A 611 -13.82 -28.39 -5.12
C ARG A 611 -12.55 -28.06 -4.36
N TYR A 612 -12.50 -26.89 -3.73
CA TYR A 612 -11.27 -26.36 -3.14
C TYR A 612 -11.22 -26.46 -1.61
N TRP A 613 -12.35 -26.66 -0.95
CA TRP A 613 -12.43 -26.81 0.50
C TRP A 613 -12.63 -28.26 0.94
N HIS A 614 -13.30 -29.07 0.10
CA HIS A 614 -13.57 -30.48 0.38
C HIS A 614 -12.90 -31.45 -0.60
N GLY A 615 -12.05 -30.97 -1.52
CA GLY A 615 -11.29 -31.84 -2.43
C GLY A 615 -12.14 -32.75 -3.32
N ILE A 616 -13.38 -32.37 -3.61
CA ILE A 616 -14.30 -33.12 -4.47
C ILE A 616 -14.25 -32.50 -5.88
N ASP A 617 -13.68 -33.21 -6.84
CA ASP A 617 -13.75 -32.83 -8.27
C ASP A 617 -15.12 -33.11 -8.89
#